data_AF-A0A835J862-F1
#
_entry.id   AF-A0A835J862-F1
#
_cell.length_a   1.000
_cell.length_b   1.000
_cell.length_c   1.000
_cell.angle_alpha   90.00
_cell.angle_beta   90.00
_cell.angle_gamma   90.00
#
_symmetry.space_group_name_H-M   'P 1'
#
loop_
_entity.id
_entity.type
_entity.pdbx_description
1 polymer ?
#
loop_
_entity_poly.entity_id
_entity_poly.type
_entity_poly.pdbx_seq_one_letter_code
_entity_poly.pdbx_strand_id
1 'polypeptide(L)'
;MEARSSDCKYHVILFPFMSKGHTIPLLGLARLLLRSPDFIVTVFTTSGNHSFIANSLSDTTAFIIDLPFPQNVPQIPAGVESTD
;
A
#
# COMPACT_ATOMS: atom_id res chain seq x y z
N MET A 1 34.61 -9.50 -15.50
CA MET A 1 33.51 -8.56 -15.77
C MET A 1 32.26 -9.41 -15.81
N GLU A 2 31.72 -9.75 -14.63
CA GLU A 2 30.57 -10.65 -14.54
C GLU A 2 29.32 -9.91 -15.02
N ALA A 3 28.63 -10.50 -15.99
CA ALA A 3 27.32 -10.05 -16.41
C ALA A 3 26.38 -10.14 -15.19
N ARG A 4 25.88 -9.00 -14.72
CA ARG A 4 24.82 -8.98 -13.72
C ARG A 4 23.64 -9.77 -14.29
N SER A 5 23.36 -10.91 -13.67
CA SER A 5 22.14 -11.68 -13.83
C SER A 5 20.95 -10.73 -13.92
N SER A 6 20.02 -11.03 -14.82
CA SER A 6 18.76 -10.31 -15.06
C SER A 6 18.18 -9.74 -13.77
N ASP A 7 17.83 -8.44 -13.84
CA ASP A 7 17.26 -7.55 -12.82
C ASP A 7 15.93 -8.08 -12.23
N CYS A 8 15.98 -9.23 -11.55
CA CYS A 8 14.81 -9.90 -11.00
C CYS A 8 14.41 -9.23 -9.69
N LYS A 9 13.54 -8.23 -9.80
CA LYS A 9 12.97 -7.54 -8.64
C LYS A 9 11.91 -8.41 -7.96
N TYR A 10 11.93 -8.42 -6.63
CA TYR A 10 10.87 -9.00 -5.81
C TYR A 10 9.70 -8.03 -5.72
N HIS A 11 8.52 -8.47 -6.16
CA HIS A 11 7.31 -7.65 -6.05
C HIS A 11 6.53 -8.02 -4.79
N VAL A 12 6.45 -7.09 -3.85
CA VAL A 12 5.70 -7.24 -2.60
C VAL A 12 4.38 -6.47 -2.70
N ILE A 13 3.29 -7.16 -2.38
CA ILE A 13 1.96 -6.57 -2.27
C ILE A 13 1.63 -6.41 -0.79
N LEU A 14 1.31 -5.19 -0.39
CA LEU A 14 0.84 -4.86 0.94
C LEU A 14 -0.66 -4.61 0.89
N PHE A 15 -1.42 -5.41 1.61
CA PHE A 15 -2.87 -5.27 1.72
C PHE A 15 -3.26 -5.05 3.18
N PRO A 16 -3.13 -3.82 3.70
CA PRO A 16 -3.46 -3.51 5.09
C PRO A 16 -4.95 -3.71 5.38
N PHE A 17 -5.25 -3.94 6.65
CA PHE A 17 -6.58 -3.65 7.19
C PHE A 17 -6.74 -2.13 7.29
N MET A 18 -7.84 -1.57 6.77
CA MET A 18 -8.08 -0.11 6.69
C MET A 18 -8.33 0.52 8.07
N SER A 19 -7.27 0.62 8.86
CA SER A 19 -7.21 1.19 10.20
C SER A 19 -5.83 1.79 10.39
N LYS A 20 -5.72 2.98 10.99
CA LYS A 20 -4.40 3.61 11.21
C LYS A 20 -3.43 2.71 11.98
N GLY A 21 -3.92 1.92 12.94
CA GLY A 21 -3.11 0.98 13.72
C GLY A 21 -2.46 -0.13 12.89
N HIS A 22 -3.03 -0.47 11.73
CA HIS A 22 -2.49 -1.46 10.79
C HIS A 22 -1.81 -0.81 9.57
N THR A 23 -2.41 0.25 9.03
CA THR A 23 -1.92 0.95 7.85
C THR A 23 -0.56 1.60 8.11
N ILE A 24 -0.38 2.35 9.19
CA ILE A 24 0.86 3.09 9.45
C ILE A 24 2.09 2.16 9.54
N PRO A 25 2.06 1.04 10.30
CA PRO A 25 3.17 0.09 10.31
C PRO A 25 3.50 -0.49 8.93
N LEU A 26 2.47 -0.80 8.12
CA LEU A 26 2.69 -1.34 6.77
C LEU A 26 3.28 -0.29 5.81
N LEU A 27 2.93 1.00 5.94
CA LEU A 27 3.58 2.08 5.19
C LEU A 27 5.05 2.24 5.61
N GLY A 28 5.35 2.08 6.90
CA GLY A 28 6.72 2.00 7.40
C GLY A 28 7.50 0.84 6.77
N LEU A 29 6.89 -0.35 6.69
CA LEU A 29 7.47 -1.51 6.01
C LEU A 29 7.68 -1.25 4.51
N ALA A 30 6.72 -0.63 3.82
CA ALA A 30 6.85 -0.27 2.40
C ALA A 30 8.10 0.58 2.14
N ARG A 31 8.32 1.60 2.97
CA ARG A 31 9.52 2.46 2.91
C ARG A 31 10.80 1.67 3.16
N LEU A 32 10.80 0.72 4.11
CA LEU A 32 11.97 -0.11 4.37
C LEU A 32 12.33 -1.00 3.17
N LEU A 33 11.33 -1.61 2.52
CA LEU A 33 11.52 -2.43 1.32
C LEU A 33 12.07 -1.60 0.15
N LEU A 34 11.51 -0.41 -0.07
CA LEU A 34 11.89 0.50 -1.15
C LEU A 34 13.26 1.16 -0.98
N ARG A 35 13.96 0.93 0.15
CA ARG A 35 15.39 1.30 0.29
C ARG A 35 16.31 0.46 -0.58
N SER A 36 15.87 -0.74 -0.97
CA SER A 36 16.63 -1.60 -1.88
C SER A 36 16.04 -1.51 -3.30
N PRO A 37 16.89 -1.40 -4.34
CA PRO A 37 16.44 -1.41 -5.73
C PRO A 37 15.87 -2.76 -6.18
N ASP A 38 16.06 -3.81 -5.37
CA ASP A 38 15.61 -5.18 -5.66
C ASP A 38 14.11 -5.36 -5.38
N PHE A 39 13.43 -4.37 -4.77
CA PHE A 39 12.02 -4.47 -4.42
C PHE A 39 11.14 -3.51 -5.22
N ILE A 40 9.99 -4.05 -5.64
CA ILE A 40 8.83 -3.27 -6.09
C ILE A 40 7.76 -3.45 -5.02
N VAL A 41 7.12 -2.35 -4.62
CA VAL A 41 6.04 -2.40 -3.63
C VAL A 41 4.75 -1.85 -4.23
N THR A 42 3.66 -2.60 -4.06
CA THR A 42 2.31 -2.13 -4.34
C THR A 42 1.49 -2.17 -3.05
N VAL A 43 0.81 -1.07 -2.75
CA VAL A 43 -0.11 -0.98 -1.61
C VAL A 43 -1.54 -0.97 -2.14
N PHE A 44 -2.35 -1.91 -1.67
CA PHE A 44 -3.78 -1.91 -1.90
C PHE A 44 -4.49 -1.09 -0.84
N THR A 45 -5.44 -0.30 -1.29
CA THR A 45 -6.24 0.58 -0.43
C THR A 45 -7.65 0.69 -0.96
N THR A 46 -8.51 1.39 -0.25
CA THR A 46 -9.79 1.86 -0.76
C THR A 46 -9.73 3.37 -1.01
N SER A 47 -10.69 3.90 -1.77
CA SER A 47 -10.69 5.31 -2.20
C SER A 47 -10.74 6.29 -1.01
N GLY A 48 -11.45 5.96 0.07
CA GLY A 48 -11.49 6.77 1.29
C GLY A 48 -10.15 6.88 2.03
N ASN A 49 -9.25 5.91 1.83
CA ASN A 49 -7.93 5.87 2.47
C ASN A 49 -6.78 6.30 1.53
N HIS A 50 -7.05 6.41 0.22
CA HIS A 50 -6.04 6.68 -0.80
C HIS A 50 -5.21 7.92 -0.48
N SER A 51 -5.85 9.06 -0.23
CA SER A 51 -5.15 10.34 -0.02
C SER A 51 -4.17 10.26 1.14
N PHE A 52 -4.51 9.55 2.22
CA PHE A 52 -3.61 9.36 3.36
C PHE A 52 -2.37 8.53 2.96
N ILE A 53 -2.57 7.42 2.26
CA ILE A 53 -1.49 6.52 1.82
C ILE A 53 -0.60 7.20 0.78
N ALA A 54 -1.20 7.87 -0.22
CA ALA A 54 -0.49 8.59 -1.26
C ALA A 54 0.37 9.72 -0.69
N ASN A 55 -0.16 10.49 0.27
CA ASN A 55 0.63 11.51 0.96
C ASN A 55 1.80 10.89 1.74
N SER A 56 1.58 9.76 2.41
CA SER A 56 2.63 9.06 3.17
C SER A 56 3.73 8.44 2.28
N LEU A 57 3.43 8.12 1.03
CA LEU A 57 4.37 7.49 0.09
C LEU A 57 4.80 8.41 -1.06
N SER A 58 4.49 9.71 -0.96
CA SER A 58 4.67 10.71 -2.03
C SER A 58 6.11 10.86 -2.54
N ASP A 59 7.09 10.51 -1.71
CA ASP A 59 8.53 10.55 -2.00
C ASP A 59 9.11 9.19 -2.40
N THR A 60 8.26 8.20 -2.69
CA THR A 60 8.66 6.82 -3.00
C THR A 60 8.22 6.38 -4.40
N THR A 61 8.74 5.25 -4.87
CA THR A 61 8.33 4.61 -6.13
C THR A 61 7.22 3.57 -5.94
N ALA A 62 6.52 3.59 -4.79
CA ALA A 62 5.44 2.65 -4.51
C ALA A 62 4.27 2.84 -5.48
N PHE A 63 3.67 1.73 -5.91
CA PHE A 63 2.38 1.76 -6.59
C PHE A 63 1.26 1.73 -5.56
N ILE A 64 0.18 2.47 -5.81
CA ILE A 64 -1.02 2.46 -4.98
C ILE A 64 -2.18 2.07 -5.89
N ILE A 65 -2.94 1.05 -5.49
CA ILE A 65 -4.10 0.57 -6.24
C ILE A 65 -5.32 0.61 -5.33
N ASP A 66 -6.36 1.28 -5.83
CA ASP A 66 -7.66 1.35 -5.17
C ASP A 66 -8.49 0.13 -5.52
N LEU A 67 -8.99 -0.52 -4.48
CA LEU A 67 -10.00 -1.55 -4.54
C LEU A 67 -11.35 -0.95 -4.16
N PRO A 68 -12.43 -1.33 -4.86
CA PRO A 68 -13.77 -0.88 -4.50
C PRO A 68 -14.15 -1.41 -3.11
N PHE A 69 -14.53 -0.50 -2.21
CA PHE A 69 -15.11 -0.93 -0.93
C PHE A 69 -16.56 -1.37 -1.15
N PRO A 70 -16.99 -2.51 -0.59
CA PRO A 70 -18.36 -3.00 -0.76
C PRO A 70 -19.39 -1.96 -0.31
N GLN A 71 -20.41 -1.76 -1.14
CA GLN A 71 -21.52 -0.85 -0.84
C GLN A 71 -22.60 -1.59 -0.04
N ASN A 72 -23.36 -0.85 0.77
CA ASN A 72 -24.51 -1.36 1.54
C ASN A 72 -24.17 -2.51 2.50
N VAL A 73 -22.99 -2.48 3.12
CA VAL A 73 -22.64 -3.47 4.15
C VAL A 73 -23.50 -3.22 5.39
N PRO A 74 -24.23 -4.23 5.91
CA PRO A 74 -25.02 -4.07 7.12
C PRO A 74 -24.16 -3.52 8.27
N GLN A 75 -24.67 -2.53 8.98
CA GLN A 75 -24.02 -1.88 10.14
C GLN A 75 -22.81 -0.98 9.80
N ILE A 76 -22.46 -0.80 8.52
CA ILE A 76 -21.43 0.15 8.09
C ILE A 76 -22.10 1.33 7.38
N PRO A 77 -21.92 2.58 7.88
CA PRO A 77 -22.44 3.76 7.19
C PRO A 77 -21.80 3.95 5.80
N ALA A 78 -22.56 4.56 4.87
CA ALA A 78 -22.04 4.85 3.54
C ALA A 78 -20.80 5.75 3.60
N GLY A 79 -19.78 5.42 2.80
CA GLY A 79 -18.51 6.14 2.75
C GLY A 79 -17.56 5.90 3.93
N VAL A 80 -17.94 5.07 4.91
CA VAL A 80 -17.04 4.64 5.99
C VAL A 80 -16.29 3.40 5.53
N GLU A 81 -15.03 3.60 5.15
CA GLU A 81 -14.16 2.56 4.61
C GLU A 81 -12.97 2.27 5.55
N SER A 82 -12.94 2.91 6.72
CA SER A 82 -11.89 2.73 7.72
C SER A 82 -12.43 2.76 9.14
N THR A 83 -11.69 2.11 10.03
CA THR A 83 -11.91 2.16 11.48
C THR A 83 -10.72 2.86 12.12
N ASP A 84 -10.92 4.08 12.61
CA ASP A 84 -9.92 4.88 13.33
C ASP A 84 -10.02 4.70 14.85
#